data_AF-W9J977-F1
#
_entry.id   AF-W9J977-F1
#
_cell.length_a   1.000
_cell.length_b   1.000
_cell.length_c   1.000
_cell.angle_alpha   90.00
_cell.angle_beta   90.00
_cell.angle_gamma   90.00
#
_symmetry.space_group_name_H-M   'P 1'
#
loop_
_entity.id
_entity.type
_entity.pdbx_description
1 polymer ?
#
loop_
_entity_poly.entity_id
_entity_poly.type
_entity_poly.pdbx_seq_one_letter_code
_entity_poly.pdbx_strand_id
1 'polypeptide(L)'
;MFFGGFYSLRLIYIKLALKLSKIFSLSIETHSSVDFSLVPFSQFSCIKMASGVFFNPRVLLLTAPLVSSSITLWFARDQSFFLTLFTKSPIERKKANEILPGYISNFYGSGPWAVLTFIGLTFSTSIVNIWSDRALLRSRGSLFWYGWSAALALGHLAYVPAVAWKLKALWEDNCAVEGTDNVGMLERWLAVNHLRMLTTDLGAWLCAVVAISKTLTV
;
A
#
# COMPACT_ATOMS: atom_id res chain seq x y z
N MET A 1 -44.85 7.34 17.97
CA MET A 1 -43.73 7.63 18.88
C MET A 1 -42.75 6.47 18.79
N PHE A 2 -41.68 6.60 18.00
CA PHE A 2 -40.42 5.84 18.14
C PHE A 2 -39.35 6.61 17.33
N PHE A 3 -38.54 7.38 18.06
CA PHE A 3 -37.30 7.98 17.56
C PHE A 3 -36.20 6.90 17.62
N GLY A 4 -35.47 6.70 16.52
CA GLY A 4 -34.39 5.71 16.43
C GLY A 4 -33.21 6.23 15.61
N GLY A 5 -32.43 7.12 16.23
CA GLY A 5 -31.06 7.55 15.90
C GLY A 5 -30.46 7.27 14.51
N PHE A 6 -30.54 8.27 13.63
CA PHE A 6 -29.58 8.42 12.52
C PHE A 6 -28.19 8.75 13.08
N TYR A 7 -27.32 7.76 13.21
CA TYR A 7 -25.89 8.02 13.37
C TYR A 7 -25.31 8.47 12.01
N SER A 8 -24.98 9.75 11.89
CA SER A 8 -24.36 10.33 10.69
C SER A 8 -23.06 9.60 10.32
N LEU A 9 -22.95 9.09 9.07
CA LEU A 9 -21.78 8.37 8.56
C LEU A 9 -20.45 9.07 8.88
N ARG A 10 -20.42 10.41 8.89
CA ARG A 10 -19.24 11.22 9.24
C ARG A 10 -18.65 10.89 10.61
N LEU A 11 -19.49 10.57 11.61
CA LEU A 11 -19.04 10.25 12.97
C LEU A 11 -18.38 8.87 13.06
N ILE A 12 -18.77 7.93 12.20
CA ILE A 12 -18.14 6.61 12.12
C ILE A 12 -16.74 6.73 11.51
N TYR A 13 -16.59 7.53 10.45
CA TYR A 13 -15.30 7.80 9.81
C TYR A 13 -14.31 8.49 10.76
N ILE A 14 -14.75 9.49 11.52
CA ILE A 14 -13.89 10.19 12.49
C ILE A 14 -13.46 9.24 13.63
N LYS A 15 -14.38 8.39 14.12
CA LYS A 15 -14.05 7.40 15.16
C LYS A 15 -13.07 6.34 14.67
N LEU A 16 -13.19 5.89 13.41
CA LEU A 16 -12.28 4.91 12.82
C LEU A 16 -10.88 5.51 12.60
N ALA A 17 -10.81 6.74 12.07
CA ALA A 17 -9.54 7.45 11.87
C ALA A 17 -8.80 7.71 13.19
N LEU A 18 -9.51 8.12 14.24
CA LEU A 18 -8.94 8.34 15.59
C LEU A 18 -8.53 7.02 16.28
N LYS A 19 -9.22 5.91 16.00
CA LYS A 19 -8.84 4.60 16.52
C LYS A 19 -7.57 4.08 15.85
N LEU A 20 -7.43 4.31 14.54
CA LEU A 20 -6.24 3.96 13.77
C LEU A 20 -5.01 4.80 14.16
N SER A 21 -5.19 6.09 14.47
CA SER A 21 -4.07 6.93 14.92
C SER A 21 -3.52 6.48 16.28
N LYS A 22 -4.38 6.05 17.21
CA LYS A 22 -3.95 5.53 18.53
C LYS A 22 -3.23 4.19 18.42
N ILE A 23 -3.67 3.29 17.54
CA ILE A 23 -3.00 2.00 17.32
C ILE A 23 -1.61 2.20 16.72
N PHE A 24 -1.46 3.17 15.82
CA PHE A 24 -0.17 3.52 15.23
C PHE A 24 0.81 4.09 16.27
N SER A 25 0.32 4.88 17.24
CA SER A 25 1.13 5.37 18.36
C SER A 25 1.58 4.26 19.32
N LEU A 26 0.72 3.27 19.59
CA LEU A 26 1.04 2.13 20.46
C LEU A 26 2.04 1.15 19.85
N SER A 27 2.06 1.01 18.51
CA SER A 27 3.03 0.13 17.83
C SER A 27 4.46 0.67 17.80
N ILE A 28 4.64 1.97 18.08
CA ILE A 28 5.96 2.61 18.14
C ILE A 28 6.61 2.42 19.52
N GLU A 29 5.83 2.31 20.60
CA GLU A 29 6.35 2.14 21.97
C GLU A 29 6.80 0.70 22.30
N THR A 30 6.33 -0.32 21.58
CA THR A 30 6.56 -1.74 21.95
C THR A 30 7.83 -2.37 21.39
N HIS A 31 8.67 -1.65 20.63
CA HIS A 31 9.86 -2.20 19.97
C HIS A 31 11.21 -1.60 20.44
N SER A 32 11.32 -1.18 21.70
CA SER A 32 12.55 -0.57 22.25
C SER A 32 13.43 -1.49 23.12
N SER A 33 13.30 -2.81 23.05
CA SER A 33 14.20 -3.69 23.83
C SER A 33 14.58 -4.97 23.09
N VAL A 34 15.69 -4.92 22.36
CA VAL A 34 16.46 -6.10 21.97
C VAL A 34 17.91 -5.86 22.40
N ASP A 35 18.34 -6.60 23.42
CA ASP A 35 19.71 -6.63 23.93
C ASP A 35 20.60 -7.45 22.98
N PHE A 36 21.70 -6.86 22.53
CA PHE A 36 22.63 -7.42 21.53
C PHE A 36 23.97 -7.84 22.15
N SER A 37 23.97 -8.21 23.43
CA SER A 37 25.12 -8.84 24.06
C SER A 37 25.06 -10.37 23.82
N LEU A 38 26.19 -10.95 23.38
CA LEU A 38 26.48 -12.39 23.17
C LEU A 38 26.58 -12.86 21.70
N VAL A 39 27.57 -12.36 20.95
CA VAL A 39 28.27 -13.19 19.94
C VAL A 39 29.76 -12.81 19.94
N PRO A 40 30.69 -13.76 20.17
CA PRO A 40 32.11 -13.45 20.32
C PRO A 40 32.78 -13.05 18.99
N PHE A 41 33.54 -11.96 19.08
CA PHE A 41 34.30 -11.31 18.01
C PHE A 41 35.65 -12.02 17.83
N SER A 42 35.78 -12.92 16.86
CA SER A 42 37.05 -13.22 16.15
C SER A 42 36.80 -14.31 15.12
N GLN A 43 37.39 -14.19 13.92
CA GLN A 43 37.54 -15.21 12.85
C GLN A 43 36.98 -14.90 11.44
N PHE A 44 36.60 -13.66 11.09
CA PHE A 44 36.26 -13.36 9.69
C PHE A 44 36.91 -12.07 9.16
N SER A 45 38.24 -12.09 9.01
CA SER A 45 39.00 -11.01 8.36
C SER A 45 39.22 -11.20 6.84
N CYS A 46 38.61 -12.20 6.19
CA CYS A 46 38.85 -12.46 4.76
C CYS A 46 37.57 -12.75 3.94
N ILE A 47 36.47 -12.01 4.19
CA ILE A 47 35.34 -11.89 3.25
C ILE A 47 34.81 -10.46 3.35
N LYS A 48 35.61 -9.48 2.89
CA LYS A 48 35.32 -8.05 3.09
C LYS A 48 34.99 -7.31 1.80
N MET A 49 34.25 -7.93 0.87
CA MET A 49 33.86 -7.25 -0.38
C MET A 49 32.47 -7.54 -0.97
N ALA A 50 31.63 -8.45 -0.43
CA ALA A 50 30.36 -8.79 -1.10
C ALA A 50 29.05 -8.55 -0.32
N SER A 51 29.08 -8.27 1.00
CA SER A 51 27.86 -8.22 1.83
C SER A 51 27.54 -6.87 2.48
N GLY A 52 28.44 -5.88 2.44
CA GLY A 52 28.28 -4.63 3.20
C GLY A 52 27.23 -3.64 2.67
N VAL A 53 26.76 -3.81 1.43
CA VAL A 53 25.81 -2.87 0.80
C VAL A 53 24.36 -3.20 1.18
N PHE A 54 24.01 -4.49 1.30
CA PHE A 54 22.65 -4.93 1.67
C PHE A 54 22.36 -4.83 3.17
N PHE A 55 23.39 -4.83 4.03
CA PHE A 55 23.25 -4.68 5.48
C PHE A 55 23.59 -3.27 5.99
N ASN A 56 23.73 -2.28 5.10
CA ASN A 56 23.85 -0.89 5.54
C ASN A 56 22.45 -0.35 5.86
N PRO A 57 22.11 -0.10 7.15
CA PRO A 57 20.76 0.32 7.54
C PRO A 57 20.34 1.64 6.89
N ARG A 58 21.31 2.53 6.60
CA ARG A 58 21.04 3.79 5.91
C ARG A 58 20.70 3.57 4.44
N VAL A 59 21.43 2.70 3.74
CA VAL A 59 21.12 2.35 2.33
C VAL A 59 19.78 1.63 2.25
N LEU A 60 19.48 0.74 3.20
CA LEU A 60 18.20 0.06 3.30
C LEU A 60 17.06 1.07 3.48
N LEU A 61 17.22 2.05 4.37
CA LEU A 61 16.22 3.10 4.60
C LEU A 61 16.02 3.97 3.35
N LEU A 62 17.10 4.38 2.68
CA LEU A 62 17.06 5.15 1.43
C LEU A 62 16.36 4.38 0.31
N THR A 63 16.55 3.06 0.23
CA THR A 63 15.95 2.23 -0.82
C THR A 63 14.55 1.72 -0.50
N ALA A 64 14.13 1.75 0.78
CA ALA A 64 12.84 1.22 1.22
C ALA A 64 11.62 1.79 0.48
N PRO A 65 11.53 3.09 0.12
CA PRO A 65 10.40 3.60 -0.66
C PRO A 65 10.25 2.92 -2.02
N LEU A 66 11.34 2.58 -2.71
CA LEU A 66 11.26 1.89 -4.00
C LEU A 66 10.86 0.44 -3.84
N VAL A 67 11.41 -0.26 -2.84
CA VAL A 67 11.04 -1.66 -2.59
C VAL A 67 9.55 -1.74 -2.25
N SER A 68 9.09 -0.93 -1.31
CA SER A 68 7.70 -0.93 -0.86
C SER A 68 6.72 -0.46 -1.95
N SER A 69 7.04 0.58 -2.72
CA SER A 69 6.19 1.01 -3.86
C SER A 69 6.21 0.04 -5.04
N SER A 70 7.30 -0.71 -5.24
CA SER A 70 7.32 -1.78 -6.25
C SER A 70 6.32 -2.88 -5.89
N ILE A 71 6.23 -3.22 -4.59
CA ILE A 71 5.28 -4.22 -4.10
C ILE A 71 3.84 -3.73 -4.28
N THR A 72 3.51 -2.48 -3.92
CA THR A 72 2.14 -1.96 -4.11
C THR A 72 1.76 -1.89 -5.58
N LEU A 73 2.67 -1.45 -6.46
CA LEU A 73 2.45 -1.41 -7.90
C LEU A 73 2.23 -2.80 -8.47
N TRP A 74 3.05 -3.77 -8.08
CA TRP A 74 2.92 -5.16 -8.51
C TRP A 74 1.60 -5.76 -8.02
N PHE A 75 1.24 -5.54 -6.76
CA PHE A 75 -0.01 -6.03 -6.19
C PHE A 75 -1.24 -5.42 -6.90
N ALA A 76 -1.20 -4.12 -7.23
CA ALA A 76 -2.25 -3.48 -8.00
C ALA A 76 -2.37 -4.05 -9.43
N ARG A 77 -1.24 -4.39 -10.05
CA ARG A 77 -1.19 -5.05 -11.35
C ARG A 77 -1.75 -6.47 -11.29
N ASP A 78 -1.39 -7.25 -10.28
CA ASP A 78 -1.88 -8.61 -10.07
C ASP A 78 -3.39 -8.62 -9.85
N GLN A 79 -3.91 -7.70 -9.03
CA GLN A 79 -5.35 -7.50 -8.87
C GLN A 79 -6.02 -7.26 -10.23
N SER A 80 -5.51 -6.34 -11.04
CA SER A 80 -6.07 -6.10 -12.37
C SER A 80 -5.95 -7.33 -13.27
N PHE A 81 -4.82 -8.03 -13.26
CA PHE A 81 -4.59 -9.18 -14.12
C PHE A 81 -5.54 -10.34 -13.79
N PHE A 82 -5.54 -10.80 -12.54
CA PHE A 82 -6.34 -11.95 -12.12
C PHE A 82 -7.84 -11.66 -12.14
N LEU A 83 -8.27 -10.50 -11.64
CA LEU A 83 -9.70 -10.19 -11.58
C LEU A 83 -10.33 -9.93 -12.95
N THR A 84 -9.54 -9.42 -13.92
CA THR A 84 -10.03 -9.28 -15.31
C THR A 84 -10.33 -10.63 -15.97
N LEU A 85 -9.78 -11.74 -15.46
CA LEU A 85 -10.11 -13.06 -16.03
C LEU A 85 -11.60 -13.40 -15.82
N PHE A 86 -12.22 -12.96 -14.72
CA PHE A 86 -13.65 -13.16 -14.46
C PHE A 86 -14.57 -12.34 -15.38
N THR A 87 -14.03 -11.35 -16.10
CA THR A 87 -14.81 -10.51 -17.03
C THR A 87 -14.67 -10.95 -18.49
N LYS A 88 -13.85 -11.99 -18.77
CA LYS A 88 -13.52 -12.42 -20.12
C LYS A 88 -14.03 -13.83 -20.43
N SER A 89 -14.35 -14.05 -21.71
CA SER A 89 -14.55 -15.38 -22.29
C SER A 89 -13.26 -16.21 -22.19
N PRO A 90 -13.31 -17.55 -21.98
CA PRO A 90 -14.49 -18.43 -22.02
C PRO A 90 -15.23 -18.59 -20.69
N ILE A 91 -14.88 -17.82 -19.65
CA ILE A 91 -15.60 -17.91 -18.37
C ILE A 91 -17.02 -17.37 -18.59
N GLU A 92 -18.01 -18.25 -18.46
CA GLU A 92 -19.41 -17.85 -18.53
C GLU A 92 -19.71 -16.84 -17.42
N ARG A 93 -20.31 -15.71 -17.80
CA ARG A 93 -20.65 -14.62 -16.87
C ARG A 93 -21.46 -15.10 -15.67
N LYS A 94 -22.38 -16.07 -15.88
CA LYS A 94 -23.16 -16.68 -14.80
C LYS A 94 -22.27 -17.35 -13.76
N LYS A 95 -21.31 -18.19 -14.19
CA LYS A 95 -20.35 -18.85 -13.29
C LYS A 95 -19.45 -17.85 -12.57
N ALA A 96 -19.00 -16.81 -13.27
CA ALA A 96 -18.22 -15.74 -12.64
C ALA A 96 -19.04 -15.01 -11.56
N ASN A 97 -20.32 -14.69 -11.83
CA ASN A 97 -21.21 -14.07 -10.85
C ASN A 97 -21.37 -14.91 -9.57
N GLU A 98 -21.43 -16.24 -9.69
CA GLU A 98 -21.54 -17.17 -8.56
C GLU A 98 -20.24 -17.27 -7.73
N ILE A 99 -19.07 -17.21 -8.39
CA ILE A 99 -17.76 -17.38 -7.73
C ILE A 99 -17.29 -16.09 -7.05
N LEU A 100 -17.59 -14.93 -7.64
CA LEU A 100 -17.00 -13.64 -7.26
C LEU A 100 -17.20 -13.27 -5.79
N PRO A 101 -18.39 -13.35 -5.18
CA PRO A 101 -18.57 -12.98 -3.79
C PRO A 101 -17.68 -13.77 -2.83
N GLY A 102 -17.57 -15.08 -3.04
CA GLY A 102 -16.70 -15.96 -2.25
C GLY A 102 -15.22 -15.65 -2.46
N TYR A 103 -14.79 -15.42 -3.71
CA TYR A 103 -13.41 -15.03 -4.01
C TYR A 103 -13.04 -13.70 -3.33
N ILE A 104 -13.89 -12.69 -3.48
CA ILE A 104 -13.71 -11.35 -2.92
C ILE A 104 -13.69 -11.44 -1.39
N SER A 105 -14.65 -12.13 -0.75
CA SER A 105 -14.67 -12.27 0.71
C SER A 105 -13.36 -12.84 1.27
N ASN A 106 -12.79 -13.86 0.62
CA ASN A 106 -11.50 -14.44 1.03
C ASN A 106 -10.32 -13.49 0.79
N PHE A 107 -10.27 -12.84 -0.38
CA PHE A 107 -9.21 -11.89 -0.72
C PHE A 107 -9.21 -10.67 0.22
N TYR A 108 -10.39 -10.15 0.58
CA TYR A 108 -10.55 -8.96 1.40
C TYR A 108 -10.24 -9.16 2.89
N GLY A 109 -10.12 -10.41 3.35
CA GLY A 109 -9.63 -10.70 4.70
C GLY A 109 -8.19 -10.23 4.94
N SER A 110 -7.35 -10.18 3.90
CA SER A 110 -5.92 -9.87 4.02
C SER A 110 -5.41 -8.81 3.03
N GLY A 111 -6.01 -8.71 1.84
CA GLY A 111 -5.55 -7.80 0.77
C GLY A 111 -5.43 -6.33 1.19
N PRO A 112 -6.45 -5.71 1.80
CA PRO A 112 -6.36 -4.32 2.26
C PRO A 112 -5.24 -4.08 3.27
N TRP A 113 -4.99 -5.03 4.16
CA TRP A 113 -3.92 -4.91 5.16
C TRP A 113 -2.55 -4.91 4.51
N ALA A 114 -2.30 -5.79 3.53
CA ALA A 114 -1.06 -5.78 2.77
C ALA A 114 -0.83 -4.43 2.07
N VAL A 115 -1.87 -3.89 1.42
CA VAL A 115 -1.81 -2.58 0.74
C VAL A 115 -1.48 -1.46 1.72
N LEU A 116 -2.19 -1.39 2.84
CA LEU A 116 -1.97 -0.36 3.87
C LEU A 116 -0.57 -0.44 4.47
N THR A 117 -0.05 -1.65 4.71
CA THR A 117 1.32 -1.85 5.21
C THR A 117 2.36 -1.26 4.26
N PHE A 118 2.30 -1.60 2.96
CA PHE A 118 3.32 -1.14 2.01
C PHE A 118 3.17 0.33 1.61
N ILE A 119 1.94 0.87 1.57
CA ILE A 119 1.72 2.32 1.45
C ILE A 119 2.31 3.05 2.65
N GLY A 120 2.00 2.56 3.87
CA GLY A 120 2.53 3.10 5.11
C GLY A 120 4.05 3.08 5.13
N LEU A 121 4.66 1.97 4.67
CA LEU A 121 6.10 1.84 4.57
C LEU A 121 6.71 2.82 3.56
N THR A 122 6.13 2.94 2.36
CA THR A 122 6.58 3.90 1.33
C THR A 122 6.54 5.33 1.85
N PHE A 123 5.40 5.72 2.44
CA PHE A 123 5.19 7.04 3.02
C PHE A 123 6.20 7.30 4.15
N SER A 124 6.24 6.42 5.15
CA SER A 124 7.01 6.65 6.37
C SER A 124 8.50 6.68 6.08
N THR A 125 9.03 5.74 5.29
CA THR A 125 10.46 5.71 4.96
C THR A 125 10.86 6.88 4.07
N SER A 126 9.99 7.34 3.16
CA SER A 126 10.24 8.58 2.40
C SER A 126 10.36 9.80 3.30
N ILE A 127 9.46 9.94 4.28
CA ILE A 127 9.50 11.06 5.25
C ILE A 127 10.72 10.97 6.16
N VAL A 128 11.05 9.78 6.65
CA VAL A 128 12.24 9.56 7.49
C VAL A 128 13.51 9.93 6.70
N ASN A 129 13.65 9.49 5.45
CA ASN A 129 14.78 9.89 4.59
C ASN A 129 14.89 11.41 4.42
N ILE A 130 13.75 12.10 4.21
CA ILE A 130 13.73 13.57 4.11
C ILE A 130 14.21 14.23 5.41
N TRP A 131 13.88 13.65 6.55
CA TRP A 131 14.25 14.18 7.86
C TRP A 131 15.70 13.87 8.22
N SER A 132 16.14 12.62 8.08
CA SER A 132 17.48 12.15 8.45
C SER A 132 18.58 12.61 7.51
N ASP A 133 18.30 12.64 6.20
CA ASP A 133 19.31 12.83 5.15
C ASP A 133 19.09 14.11 4.33
N ARG A 134 18.37 15.09 4.89
CA ARG A 134 17.94 16.31 4.19
C ARG A 134 19.05 17.02 3.41
N ALA A 135 20.23 17.17 4.02
CA ALA A 135 21.37 17.85 3.40
C ALA A 135 21.88 17.09 2.17
N LEU A 136 22.01 15.76 2.28
CA LEU A 136 22.36 14.89 1.16
C LEU A 136 21.31 14.94 0.05
N LEU A 137 20.03 14.83 0.41
CA LEU A 137 18.95 14.81 -0.57
C LEU A 137 18.82 16.15 -1.32
N ARG A 138 19.14 17.27 -0.66
CA ARG A 138 19.21 18.59 -1.29
C ARG A 138 20.40 18.69 -2.24
N SER A 139 21.60 18.30 -1.81
CA SER A 139 22.79 18.39 -2.66
C SER A 139 22.70 17.48 -3.89
N ARG A 140 22.02 16.34 -3.77
CA ARG A 140 21.76 15.41 -4.88
C ARG A 140 20.49 15.73 -5.69
N GLY A 141 19.71 16.73 -5.28
CA GLY A 141 18.46 17.10 -5.96
C GLY A 141 17.37 16.01 -5.91
N SER A 142 17.41 15.12 -4.92
CA SER A 142 16.47 14.01 -4.74
C SER A 142 15.36 14.30 -3.71
N LEU A 143 15.48 15.37 -2.91
CA LEU A 143 14.52 15.70 -1.85
C LEU A 143 13.07 15.81 -2.36
N PHE A 144 12.86 16.51 -3.48
CA PHE A 144 11.55 16.68 -4.09
C PHE A 144 10.91 15.34 -4.48
N TRP A 145 11.73 14.40 -4.99
CA TRP A 145 11.27 13.10 -5.46
C TRP A 145 10.87 12.17 -4.32
N TYR A 146 11.60 12.17 -3.19
CA TYR A 146 11.12 11.50 -1.97
C TYR A 146 9.80 12.10 -1.47
N GLY A 147 9.64 13.43 -1.55
CA GLY A 147 8.41 14.11 -1.16
C GLY A 147 7.20 13.66 -1.97
N TRP A 148 7.35 13.58 -3.30
CA TRP A 148 6.28 13.10 -4.19
C TRP A 148 6.03 11.60 -4.07
N SER A 149 7.07 10.79 -3.84
CA SER A 149 6.90 9.37 -3.49
C SER A 149 5.99 9.21 -2.27
N ALA A 150 6.25 9.97 -1.20
CA ALA A 150 5.39 9.98 -0.01
C ALA A 150 3.96 10.46 -0.30
N ALA A 151 3.83 11.59 -1.01
CA ALA A 151 2.54 12.19 -1.29
C ALA A 151 1.64 11.30 -2.17
N LEU A 152 2.20 10.66 -3.20
CA LEU A 152 1.46 9.77 -4.09
C LEU A 152 1.13 8.44 -3.41
N ALA A 153 2.03 7.90 -2.58
CA ALA A 153 1.72 6.74 -1.75
C ALA A 153 0.51 7.02 -0.84
N LEU A 154 0.48 8.15 -0.14
CA LEU A 154 -0.67 8.55 0.67
C LEU A 154 -1.91 8.86 -0.21
N GLY A 155 -1.69 9.45 -1.38
CA GLY A 155 -2.71 9.77 -2.37
C GLY A 155 -3.51 8.56 -2.85
N HIS A 156 -2.94 7.35 -2.78
CA HIS A 156 -3.67 6.09 -2.99
C HIS A 156 -4.97 6.04 -2.17
N LEU A 157 -4.95 6.53 -0.93
CA LEU A 157 -6.09 6.51 -0.03
C LEU A 157 -7.23 7.43 -0.48
N ALA A 158 -6.97 8.39 -1.37
CA ALA A 158 -8.01 9.24 -1.95
C ALA A 158 -9.02 8.45 -2.80
N TYR A 159 -8.65 7.24 -3.25
CA TYR A 159 -9.54 6.36 -4.01
C TYR A 159 -10.45 5.48 -3.12
N VAL A 160 -10.27 5.49 -1.80
CA VAL A 160 -11.09 4.68 -0.86
C VAL A 160 -12.59 4.93 -1.04
N PRO A 161 -13.10 6.18 -1.16
CA PRO A 161 -14.53 6.42 -1.38
C PRO A 161 -15.06 5.81 -2.69
N ALA A 162 -14.22 5.70 -3.73
CA ALA A 162 -14.61 5.10 -5.00
C ALA A 162 -14.48 3.56 -4.99
N VAL A 163 -13.75 2.98 -4.04
CA VAL A 163 -13.44 1.56 -3.96
C VAL A 163 -14.29 0.84 -2.92
N ALA A 164 -14.43 1.41 -1.72
CA ALA A 164 -14.95 0.70 -0.54
C ALA A 164 -16.38 0.16 -0.74
N TRP A 165 -17.28 0.96 -1.33
CA TRP A 165 -18.67 0.52 -1.52
C TRP A 165 -18.81 -0.58 -2.57
N LYS A 166 -18.01 -0.56 -3.65
CA LYS A 166 -18.03 -1.60 -4.68
C LYS A 166 -17.61 -2.95 -4.12
N LEU A 167 -16.61 -2.92 -3.25
CA LEU A 167 -16.11 -4.11 -2.57
C LEU A 167 -17.06 -4.64 -1.53
N LYS A 168 -17.67 -3.74 -0.77
CA LYS A 168 -18.76 -4.10 0.11
C LYS A 168 -19.88 -4.77 -0.69
N ALA A 169 -20.22 -4.23 -1.86
CA ALA A 169 -21.29 -4.78 -2.67
C ALA A 169 -20.97 -6.16 -3.25
N LEU A 170 -19.73 -6.36 -3.70
CA LEU A 170 -19.24 -7.67 -4.16
C LEU A 170 -19.19 -8.69 -3.02
N TRP A 171 -18.75 -8.28 -1.82
CA TRP A 171 -18.68 -9.15 -0.66
C TRP A 171 -20.08 -9.55 -0.18
N GLU A 172 -20.97 -8.60 0.01
CA GLU A 172 -22.33 -8.84 0.49
C GLU A 172 -23.27 -9.42 -0.59
N ASP A 173 -22.76 -9.68 -1.80
CA ASP A 173 -23.53 -10.15 -2.95
C ASP A 173 -24.79 -9.30 -3.23
N ASN A 174 -24.65 -7.97 -3.08
CA ASN A 174 -25.77 -7.03 -3.19
C ASN A 174 -25.65 -6.08 -4.40
N CYS A 175 -24.79 -6.42 -5.37
CA CYS A 175 -24.54 -5.60 -6.56
C CYS A 175 -25.82 -5.23 -7.32
N ALA A 176 -26.87 -6.07 -7.26
CA ALA A 176 -28.17 -5.82 -7.88
C ALA A 176 -28.84 -4.53 -7.36
N VAL A 177 -28.61 -4.17 -6.09
CA VAL A 177 -29.10 -2.90 -5.49
C VAL A 177 -28.48 -1.69 -6.20
N GLU A 178 -27.26 -1.85 -6.70
CA GLU A 178 -26.50 -0.83 -7.43
C GLU A 178 -26.70 -0.93 -8.96
N GLY A 179 -27.74 -1.65 -9.39
CA GLY A 179 -28.16 -1.79 -10.78
C GLY A 179 -27.19 -2.56 -11.67
N THR A 180 -26.47 -3.54 -11.12
CA THR A 180 -25.53 -4.38 -11.88
C THR A 180 -25.40 -5.77 -11.27
N ASP A 181 -24.86 -6.74 -12.00
CA ASP A 181 -24.42 -8.01 -11.43
C ASP A 181 -22.98 -7.92 -10.86
N ASN A 182 -22.49 -8.99 -10.24
CA ASN A 182 -21.16 -9.02 -9.63
C ASN A 182 -20.03 -8.78 -10.65
N VAL A 183 -20.12 -9.36 -11.84
CA VAL A 183 -19.13 -9.13 -12.90
C VAL A 183 -19.14 -7.66 -13.32
N GLY A 184 -20.30 -7.02 -13.48
CA GLY A 184 -20.39 -5.60 -13.82
C GLY A 184 -19.91 -4.69 -12.69
N MET A 185 -20.12 -5.06 -11.43
CA MET A 185 -19.52 -4.35 -10.30
C MET A 185 -18.00 -4.49 -10.28
N LEU A 186 -17.49 -5.68 -10.60
CA LEU A 186 -16.05 -5.93 -10.72
C LEU A 186 -15.43 -5.08 -11.83
N GLU A 187 -16.07 -4.96 -13.00
CA GLU A 187 -15.63 -4.08 -14.09
C GLU A 187 -15.54 -2.61 -13.62
N ARG A 188 -16.55 -2.13 -12.89
CA ARG A 188 -16.54 -0.78 -12.29
C ARG A 188 -15.41 -0.62 -11.27
N TRP A 189 -15.12 -1.65 -10.48
CA TRP A 189 -14.00 -1.63 -9.52
C TRP A 189 -12.65 -1.66 -10.24
N LEU A 190 -12.50 -2.49 -11.27
CA LEU A 190 -11.29 -2.62 -12.09
C LEU A 190 -10.92 -1.29 -12.76
N ALA A 191 -11.90 -0.52 -13.23
CA ALA A 191 -11.67 0.81 -13.78
C ALA A 191 -11.02 1.76 -12.76
N VAL A 192 -11.55 1.79 -11.53
CA VAL A 192 -10.99 2.60 -10.44
C VAL A 192 -9.61 2.08 -10.01
N ASN A 193 -9.44 0.75 -9.91
CA ASN A 193 -8.16 0.12 -9.60
C ASN A 193 -7.08 0.49 -10.62
N HIS A 194 -7.43 0.48 -11.90
CA HIS A 194 -6.51 0.82 -12.98
C HIS A 194 -6.10 2.30 -12.93
N LEU A 195 -7.06 3.20 -12.71
CA LEU A 195 -6.78 4.63 -12.58
C LEU A 195 -5.88 4.92 -11.36
N ARG A 196 -6.19 4.32 -10.20
CA ARG A 196 -5.36 4.40 -8.99
C ARG A 196 -3.95 3.86 -9.24
N MET A 197 -3.84 2.67 -9.85
CA MET A 197 -2.56 2.06 -10.19
C MET A 197 -1.70 2.98 -11.05
N LEU A 198 -2.27 3.59 -12.10
CA LEU A 198 -1.53 4.46 -13.01
C LEU A 198 -1.17 5.81 -12.40
N THR A 199 -2.03 6.38 -11.55
CA THR A 199 -1.84 7.74 -11.02
C THR A 199 -1.02 7.74 -9.73
N THR A 200 -1.34 6.89 -8.76
CA THR A 200 -0.70 6.91 -7.44
C THR A 200 0.37 5.85 -7.31
N ASP A 201 0.08 4.59 -7.62
CA ASP A 201 1.03 3.48 -7.38
C ASP A 201 2.25 3.59 -8.31
N LEU A 202 2.00 3.76 -9.62
CA LEU A 202 3.04 3.97 -10.63
C LEU A 202 3.75 5.32 -10.43
N GLY A 203 3.00 6.37 -10.08
CA GLY A 203 3.57 7.69 -9.83
C GLY A 203 4.54 7.71 -8.63
N ALA A 204 4.14 7.09 -7.52
CA ALA A 204 4.99 6.94 -6.33
C ALA A 204 6.25 6.14 -6.66
N TRP A 205 6.10 5.03 -7.39
CA TRP A 205 7.21 4.19 -7.83
C TRP A 205 8.20 4.95 -8.72
N LEU A 206 7.72 5.67 -9.74
CA LEU A 206 8.59 6.48 -10.61
C LEU A 206 9.35 7.54 -9.81
N CYS A 207 8.68 8.21 -8.87
CA CYS A 207 9.33 9.18 -7.98
C CYS A 207 10.41 8.52 -7.11
N ALA A 208 10.14 7.34 -6.56
CA ALA A 208 11.10 6.58 -5.76
C ALA A 208 12.32 6.13 -6.58
N VAL A 209 12.11 5.66 -7.82
CA VAL A 209 13.20 5.34 -8.77
C VAL A 209 14.10 6.56 -8.96
N VAL A 210 13.54 7.70 -9.35
CA VAL A 210 14.32 8.92 -9.59
C VAL A 210 15.03 9.40 -8.32
N ALA A 211 14.35 9.35 -7.17
CA ALA A 211 14.91 9.73 -5.88
C ALA A 211 16.16 8.91 -5.54
N ILE A 212 16.07 7.59 -5.66
CA ILE A 212 17.16 6.68 -5.32
C ILE A 212 18.28 6.75 -6.34
N SER A 213 17.95 6.77 -7.64
CA SER A 213 18.94 6.93 -8.70
C SER A 213 19.79 8.18 -8.45
N LYS A 214 19.17 9.32 -8.14
CA LYS A 214 19.90 10.57 -7.81
C LYS A 214 20.69 10.51 -6.51
N THR A 215 20.20 9.79 -5.51
CA THR A 215 20.83 9.76 -4.18
C THR A 215 22.03 8.81 -4.14
N LEU A 216 21.94 7.68 -4.84
CA LEU A 216 22.92 6.60 -4.79
C LEU A 216 23.87 6.55 -5.99
N THR A 217 23.64 7.32 -7.06
CA THR A 217 24.69 7.51 -8.07
C THR A 217 25.83 8.30 -7.46
N VAL A 218 27.01 7.68 -7.47
CA VAL A 218 28.27 8.26 -6.98
C VAL A 218 28.75 9.30 -7.97
#